data_AF-A0A967SSH5-F1
#
_entry.id   AF-A0A967SSH5-F1
#
_cell.length_a   1.000
_cell.length_b   1.000
_cell.length_c   1.000
_cell.angle_alpha   90.00
_cell.angle_beta   90.00
_cell.angle_gamma   90.00
#
_symmetry.space_group_name_H-M   'P 1'
#
loop_
_entity.id
_entity.type
_entity.pdbx_description
1 polymer ?
#
loop_
_entity_poly.entity_id
_entity_poly.type
_entity_poly.pdbx_seq_one_letter_code
_entity_poly.pdbx_strand_id
1 'polypeptide(L)'
;FGTFDIIQRYPNKFAAAVPICGGGDLTRAFMLADMPIWAFHGTKDQIVEPEFSRSIIEAIQLAGGSPGYTEYPDEGHVGAWVQAYRN
;
A
#
# COMPACT_ATOMS: atom_id res chain seq x y z
N PHE A 1 -1.06 1.92 9.17
CA PHE A 1 -1.64 3.11 8.49
C PHE A 1 -0.72 4.31 8.71
N GLY A 2 -0.58 5.21 7.74
CA GLY A 2 0.29 6.39 7.87
C GLY A 2 0.80 6.86 6.52
N THR A 3 1.55 5.99 5.82
CA THR A 3 2.06 6.30 4.47
C THR A 3 0.94 6.66 3.50
N PHE A 4 -0.11 5.83 3.39
CA PHE A 4 -1.26 6.15 2.54
C PHE A 4 -1.99 7.44 2.95
N ASP A 5 -2.17 7.69 4.25
CA ASP A 5 -2.85 8.90 4.72
C ASP A 5 -2.07 10.18 4.35
N ILE A 6 -0.76 10.23 4.63
CA ILE A 6 0.02 11.45 4.39
C ILE A 6 0.16 11.76 2.90
N ILE A 7 0.28 10.74 2.04
CA ILE A 7 0.35 10.95 0.60
C ILE A 7 -1.01 11.31 -0.01
N GLN A 8 -2.13 10.88 0.58
CA GLN A 8 -3.47 11.31 0.16
C GLN A 8 -3.81 12.74 0.62
N ARG A 9 -3.21 13.20 1.72
CA ARG A 9 -3.32 14.59 2.17
C ARG A 9 -2.44 15.53 1.34
N TYR A 10 -1.29 15.04 0.90
CA TYR A 10 -0.29 15.84 0.21
C TYR A 10 0.31 15.11 -1.01
N PRO A 11 -0.48 14.84 -2.06
CA PRO A 11 -0.07 14.00 -3.19
C PRO A 11 1.15 14.54 -3.96
N ASN A 12 1.40 15.85 -3.90
CA ASN A 12 2.49 16.51 -4.61
C ASN A 12 3.73 16.79 -3.73
N LYS A 13 3.77 16.29 -2.48
CA LYS A 13 4.93 16.50 -1.57
C LYS A 13 5.99 15.40 -1.66
N PHE A 14 5.61 14.21 -2.11
CA PHE A 14 6.48 13.04 -2.12
C PHE A 14 6.70 12.59 -3.56
N ALA A 15 7.91 12.15 -3.86
CA ALA A 15 8.23 11.61 -5.18
C ALA A 15 7.78 10.15 -5.34
N ALA A 16 7.70 9.39 -4.24
CA ALA A 16 7.29 7.99 -4.23
C ALA A 16 6.89 7.57 -2.80
N ALA A 17 6.23 6.41 -2.66
CA ALA A 17 5.86 5.84 -1.38
C ALA A 17 6.03 4.32 -1.29
N VAL A 18 6.37 3.84 -0.09
CA VAL A 18 6.48 2.41 0.25
C VAL A 18 5.60 2.06 1.47
N PRO A 19 4.30 1.84 1.29
CA PRO A 19 3.40 1.42 2.37
C PRO A 19 3.60 -0.07 2.71
N ILE A 20 3.65 -0.42 3.99
CA ILE A 20 3.71 -1.82 4.44
C ILE A 20 2.59 -2.05 5.47
N CYS A 21 1.83 -3.15 5.30
CA CYS A 21 0.76 -3.58 6.21
C CYS A 21 -0.20 -2.44 6.63
N GLY A 22 -0.88 -1.84 5.67
CA GLY A 22 -1.80 -0.72 5.92
C GLY A 22 -2.92 -0.61 4.91
N GLY A 23 -3.58 0.54 4.91
CA GLY A 23 -4.61 0.92 3.94
C GLY A 23 -4.76 2.43 3.86
N GLY A 24 -5.63 2.88 2.96
CA GLY A 24 -5.91 4.30 2.71
C GLY A 24 -7.39 4.54 2.43
N ASP A 25 -7.76 5.80 2.24
CA ASP A 25 -9.11 6.19 1.88
C ASP A 25 -9.38 5.89 0.40
N LEU A 26 -10.23 4.92 0.10
CA LEU A 26 -10.52 4.50 -1.28
C LEU A 26 -11.12 5.62 -2.13
N THR A 27 -11.88 6.53 -1.51
CA THR A 27 -12.50 7.68 -2.22
C THR A 27 -11.46 8.69 -2.72
N ARG A 28 -10.23 8.59 -2.20
CA ARG A 28 -9.10 9.46 -2.49
C ARG A 28 -8.00 8.77 -3.29
N ALA A 29 -8.19 7.50 -3.68
CA ALA A 29 -7.19 6.71 -4.40
C ALA A 29 -6.75 7.35 -5.72
N PHE A 30 -7.68 8.03 -6.42
CA PHE A 30 -7.39 8.70 -7.69
C PHE A 30 -6.31 9.79 -7.60
N MET A 31 -6.09 10.38 -6.43
CA MET A 31 -5.02 11.37 -6.24
C MET A 31 -3.61 10.74 -6.29
N LEU A 32 -3.51 9.41 -6.24
CA LEU A 32 -2.26 8.69 -6.22
C LEU A 32 -1.91 8.06 -7.57
N ALA A 33 -2.73 8.25 -8.60
CA ALA A 33 -2.60 7.57 -9.90
C ALA A 33 -1.21 7.78 -10.55
N ASP A 34 -0.68 9.00 -10.44
CA ASP A 34 0.61 9.37 -11.05
C ASP A 34 1.82 9.14 -10.13
N MET A 35 1.61 8.77 -8.87
CA MET A 35 2.72 8.63 -7.92
C MET A 35 3.26 7.19 -7.93
N PRO A 36 4.59 7.02 -8.08
CA PRO A 36 5.23 5.73 -7.86
C PRO A 36 4.96 5.20 -6.45
N ILE A 37 4.28 4.06 -6.37
CA ILE A 37 3.98 3.37 -5.11
C ILE A 37 4.41 1.91 -5.25
N TRP A 38 5.03 1.37 -4.21
CA TRP A 38 5.21 -0.07 -4.07
C TRP A 38 4.76 -0.51 -2.68
N ALA A 39 3.64 -1.22 -2.59
CA ALA A 39 3.08 -1.66 -1.31
C ALA A 39 3.43 -3.12 -0.98
N PHE A 40 3.48 -3.44 0.31
CA PHE A 40 3.80 -4.77 0.81
C PHE A 40 2.79 -5.24 1.88
N HIS A 41 2.44 -6.51 1.86
CA HIS A 41 1.60 -7.15 2.89
C HIS A 41 1.92 -8.64 3.03
N GLY A 42 1.60 -9.26 4.17
CA GLY A 42 1.66 -10.72 4.36
C GLY A 42 0.26 -11.34 4.30
N THR A 43 0.09 -12.50 3.65
CA THR A 43 -1.25 -13.11 3.47
C THR A 43 -1.92 -13.57 4.76
N LYS A 44 -1.16 -13.77 5.84
CA LYS A 44 -1.63 -14.21 7.16
C LYS A 44 -1.57 -13.09 8.21
N ASP A 45 -1.53 -11.83 7.76
CA ASP A 45 -1.62 -10.70 8.68
C ASP A 45 -2.99 -10.69 9.38
N GLN A 46 -2.98 -10.93 10.69
CA GLN A 46 -4.18 -10.90 11.55
C GLN A 46 -4.28 -9.60 12.36
N ILE A 47 -3.30 -8.70 12.25
CA ILE A 47 -3.30 -7.40 12.95
C ILE A 47 -3.91 -6.34 12.05
N VAL A 48 -3.54 -6.35 10.77
CA VAL A 48 -4.15 -5.55 9.72
C VAL A 48 -4.48 -6.50 8.59
N GLU A 49 -5.76 -6.69 8.27
CA GLU A 49 -6.14 -7.63 7.22
C GLU A 49 -5.54 -7.20 5.85
N PRO A 50 -5.03 -8.14 5.03
CA PRO A 50 -4.44 -7.84 3.72
C PRO A 50 -5.38 -7.08 2.79
N GLU A 51 -6.68 -7.23 3.00
CA GLU A 51 -7.73 -6.55 2.24
C GLU A 51 -7.58 -5.02 2.27
N PHE A 52 -7.08 -4.43 3.35
CA PHE A 52 -6.81 -3.00 3.41
C PHE A 52 -5.80 -2.53 2.35
N SER A 53 -4.78 -3.34 2.06
CA SER A 53 -3.81 -3.03 1.00
C SER A 53 -4.34 -3.40 -0.38
N ARG A 54 -5.01 -4.55 -0.52
CA ARG A 54 -5.62 -4.96 -1.80
C ARG A 54 -6.61 -3.92 -2.31
N SER A 55 -7.54 -3.49 -1.45
CA SER A 55 -8.58 -2.53 -1.80
C SER A 55 -8.01 -1.18 -2.27
N ILE A 56 -6.99 -0.64 -1.60
CA ILE A 56 -6.39 0.63 -2.03
C ILE A 56 -5.55 0.48 -3.31
N ILE A 57 -4.85 -0.66 -3.48
CA ILE A 57 -4.11 -0.95 -4.72
C ILE A 57 -5.07 -1.06 -5.90
N GLU A 58 -6.17 -1.80 -5.76
CA GLU A 58 -7.21 -1.91 -6.78
C GLU A 58 -7.82 -0.54 -7.09
N ALA A 59 -8.13 0.27 -6.07
CA ALA A 59 -8.70 1.60 -6.26
C ALA A 59 -7.75 2.55 -7.04
N ILE A 60 -6.43 2.46 -6.82
CA ILE A 60 -5.43 3.23 -7.58
C ILE A 60 -5.38 2.72 -9.04
N GLN A 61 -5.42 1.41 -9.25
CA GLN A 61 -5.45 0.80 -10.59
C GLN A 61 -6.71 1.22 -11.39
N LEU A 62 -7.89 1.20 -10.74
CA LEU A 62 -9.15 1.66 -11.33
C LEU A 62 -9.12 3.15 -11.69
N ALA A 63 -8.32 3.95 -10.97
CA ALA A 63 -8.10 5.36 -11.29
C ALA A 63 -7.05 5.59 -12.40
N GLY A 64 -6.51 4.53 -13.00
CA GLY A 64 -5.52 4.60 -14.07
C GLY A 64 -4.06 4.59 -13.61
N GLY A 65 -3.81 4.45 -12.31
CA GLY A 65 -2.47 4.33 -11.77
C GLY A 65 -1.87 2.93 -11.95
N SER A 66 -0.56 2.80 -11.76
CA SER A 66 0.18 1.53 -11.88
C SER A 66 1.03 1.25 -10.64
N PRO A 67 0.44 1.06 -9.46
CA PRO A 67 1.20 0.79 -8.24
C PRO A 67 1.78 -0.64 -8.28
N GLY A 68 2.98 -0.78 -7.74
CA GLY A 68 3.54 -2.09 -7.40
C GLY A 68 2.90 -2.64 -6.14
N TYR A 69 2.70 -3.96 -6.09
CA TYR A 69 2.21 -4.66 -4.91
C TYR A 69 2.91 -6.01 -4.76
N THR A 70 3.45 -6.27 -3.58
CA THR A 70 4.01 -7.58 -3.22
C THR A 70 3.27 -8.10 -2.01
N GLU A 71 2.63 -9.25 -2.19
CA GLU A 71 1.95 -9.96 -1.10
C GLU A 71 2.74 -11.23 -0.79
N TYR A 72 3.28 -11.32 0.43
CA TYR A 72 4.12 -12.43 0.86
C TYR A 72 3.26 -13.60 1.32
N PRO A 73 3.34 -14.77 0.67
CA PRO A 73 2.63 -15.96 1.09
C PRO A 73 3.05 -16.40 2.49
N ASP A 74 2.07 -16.78 3.32
CA ASP A 74 2.25 -17.36 4.65
C ASP A 74 2.87 -16.43 5.71
N GLU A 75 3.24 -15.21 5.35
CA GLU A 75 3.76 -14.20 6.28
C GLU A 75 2.63 -13.48 7.03
N GLY A 76 2.86 -13.23 8.32
CA GLY A 76 2.00 -12.37 9.15
C GLY A 76 2.47 -10.90 9.14
N HIS A 77 1.93 -10.11 10.07
CA HIS A 77 2.26 -8.68 10.22
C HIS A 77 3.77 -8.44 10.21
N VAL A 78 4.50 -9.07 11.14
CA VAL A 78 5.96 -8.92 11.30
C VAL A 78 6.74 -9.39 10.08
N GLY A 79 6.33 -10.51 9.49
CA GLY A 79 6.98 -11.09 8.33
C GLY A 79 7.01 -10.11 7.16
N ALA A 80 5.90 -9.42 6.91
CA ALA A 80 5.76 -8.54 5.77
C ALA A 80 6.82 -7.42 5.71
N TRP A 81 7.07 -6.69 6.81
CA TRP A 81 8.11 -5.64 6.78
C TRP A 81 9.52 -6.21 6.85
N VAL A 82 9.73 -7.34 7.52
CA VAL A 82 11.03 -8.00 7.54
C VAL A 82 11.45 -8.40 6.14
N GLN A 83 10.55 -8.99 5.35
CA GLN A 83 10.83 -9.34 3.95
C GLN A 83 10.97 -8.10 3.07
N ALA A 84 10.07 -7.11 3.22
CA ALA A 84 10.11 -5.89 2.41
C ALA A 84 11.44 -5.13 2.51
N TYR A 85 12.03 -5.02 3.71
CA TYR A 85 13.31 -4.33 3.91
C TYR A 85 14.55 -5.17 3.62
N ARG A 86 14.39 -6.46 3.29
CA ARG A 86 15.50 -7.36 2.90
C ARG A 86 15.71 -7.43 1.39
N ASN A 87 14.75 -6.91 0.61
CA ASN A 87 14.79 -6.88 -0.84
C ASN A 87 15.60 -5.70 -1.38
#